data_AF-A0A533SQP6-F1
#
_entry.id   AF-A0A533SQP6-F1
#
_cell.length_a   1.000
_cell.length_b   1.000
_cell.length_c   1.000
_cell.angle_alpha   90.00
_cell.angle_beta   90.00
_cell.angle_gamma   90.00
#
_symmetry.space_group_name_H-M   'P 1'
#
loop_
_entity.id
_entity.type
_entity.pdbx_description
1 polymer ?
#
loop_
_entity_poly.entity_id
_entity_poly.type
_entity_poly.pdbx_seq_one_letter_code
_entity_poly.pdbx_strand_id
1 'polypeptide(L)'
;MSARRSEIYWMALAGAALGLAVSLLAFWGNPVNTGICISCFMENFAGAMGLHENSRMQYVRPELLGFLLGGFLMALASREVRVKSSGGGAGAFILGLLMIIGSAVFIGCPIKMLLRLAGGDLTAVSGAAGLVAGVWVGIKSLSGPDPKIFSKSSEGSRGVFFILI
;
A
#
# COMPACT_ATOMS: atom_id res chain seq x y z
N MET A 1 10.05 23.27 -14.53
CA MET A 1 10.03 23.35 -13.05
C MET A 1 8.65 23.62 -12.44
N SER A 2 7.69 24.30 -13.11
CA SER A 2 6.35 24.57 -12.53
C SER A 2 5.44 23.34 -12.40
N ALA A 3 5.46 22.42 -13.38
CA ALA A 3 4.60 21.23 -13.38
C ALA A 3 4.87 20.26 -12.19
N ARG A 4 6.14 20.11 -11.79
CA ARG A 4 6.51 19.25 -10.65
C ARG A 4 5.98 19.79 -9.31
N ARG A 5 5.83 21.10 -9.17
CA ARG A 5 5.30 21.72 -7.95
C ARG A 5 3.80 21.47 -7.80
N SER A 6 3.03 21.56 -8.89
CA SER A 6 1.60 21.22 -8.86
C SER A 6 1.37 19.74 -8.52
N GLU A 7 2.22 18.83 -9.02
CA GLU A 7 2.12 17.41 -8.67
C GLU A 7 2.36 17.15 -7.19
N ILE A 8 3.34 17.81 -6.58
CA ILE A 8 3.59 17.71 -5.13
C ILE A 8 2.39 18.25 -4.33
N TYR A 9 1.78 19.35 -4.76
CA TYR A 9 0.57 19.87 -4.13
C TYR A 9 -0.60 18.86 -4.20
N TRP A 10 -0.81 18.22 -5.35
CA TRP A 10 -1.85 17.19 -5.50
C TRP A 10 -1.55 15.95 -4.64
N MET A 11 -0.29 15.51 -4.55
CA MET A 11 0.11 14.39 -3.68
C MET A 11 -0.09 14.74 -2.19
N ALA A 12 0.29 15.94 -1.77
CA ALA A 12 0.10 16.41 -0.40
C ALA A 12 -1.38 16.52 -0.05
N LEU A 13 -2.21 17.04 -0.98
CA LEU A 13 -3.65 17.15 -0.80
C LEU A 13 -4.31 15.77 -0.72
N ALA A 14 -3.91 14.81 -1.56
CA ALA A 14 -4.39 13.45 -1.51
C ALA A 14 -4.00 12.74 -0.19
N GLY A 15 -2.75 12.95 0.27
CA GLY A 15 -2.28 12.46 1.56
C GLY A 15 -3.06 13.06 2.74
N ALA A 16 -3.33 14.36 2.70
CA ALA A 16 -4.14 15.05 3.70
C ALA A 16 -5.59 14.53 3.69
N ALA A 17 -6.20 14.39 2.51
CA ALA A 17 -7.55 13.85 2.37
C ALA A 17 -7.66 12.40 2.86
N LEU A 18 -6.67 11.55 2.57
CA LEU A 18 -6.59 10.20 3.10
C LEU A 18 -6.44 10.19 4.63
N GLY A 19 -5.57 11.04 5.19
CA GLY A 19 -5.44 11.18 6.64
C GLY A 19 -6.74 11.61 7.30
N LEU A 20 -7.42 12.61 6.74
CA LEU A 20 -8.72 13.10 7.21
C LEU A 20 -9.80 12.01 7.13
N ALA A 21 -9.87 11.29 6.00
CA ALA A 21 -10.82 10.20 5.81
C ALA A 21 -10.60 9.07 6.83
N VAL A 22 -9.35 8.73 7.14
CA VAL A 22 -9.00 7.73 8.14
C VAL A 22 -9.40 8.19 9.55
N SER A 23 -9.15 9.45 9.90
CA SER A 23 -9.53 10.02 11.19
C SER A 23 -11.06 10.10 11.37
N LEU A 24 -11.81 10.47 10.33
CA LEU A 24 -13.27 10.46 10.35
C LEU A 24 -13.83 9.04 10.49
N LEU A 25 -13.26 8.06 9.78
CA LEU A 25 -13.68 6.66 9.88
C LEU A 25 -13.37 6.06 11.27
N ALA A 26 -12.29 6.50 11.92
CA ALA A 26 -11.99 6.10 13.30
C ALA A 26 -13.03 6.67 14.29
N PHE A 27 -13.57 7.86 14.01
CA PHE A 27 -14.58 8.51 14.86
C PHE A 27 -15.97 7.88 14.70
N TRP A 28 -16.30 7.34 13.53
CA TRP A 28 -17.66 6.86 13.20
C TRP A 28 -17.95 5.38 13.49
N GLY A 29 -17.08 4.66 14.22
CA GLY A 29 -17.43 3.34 14.78
C GLY A 29 -16.55 2.15 14.38
N ASN A 30 -15.31 2.39 13.97
CA ASN A 30 -14.33 1.32 13.76
C ASN A 30 -13.53 1.09 15.06
N PRO A 31 -13.27 -0.17 15.50
CA PRO A 31 -12.44 -0.44 16.68
C PRO A 31 -11.18 0.43 16.72
N VAL A 32 -10.92 1.00 17.91
CA VAL A 32 -9.73 1.80 18.24
C VAL A 32 -8.49 1.20 17.57
N ASN A 33 -7.78 2.03 16.80
CA ASN A 33 -6.54 1.69 16.10
C ASN A 33 -6.66 0.92 14.75
N THR A 34 -7.85 0.83 14.16
CA THR A 34 -8.01 0.17 12.84
C THR A 34 -8.14 1.20 11.71
N GLY A 35 -7.04 1.64 11.12
CA GLY A 35 -7.08 2.49 9.91
C GLY A 35 -7.49 1.75 8.64
N ILE A 36 -7.50 2.47 7.52
CA ILE A 36 -7.57 1.89 6.17
C ILE A 36 -6.25 1.14 5.88
N CYS A 37 -6.26 -0.18 6.02
CA CYS A 37 -5.07 -1.03 5.81
C CYS A 37 -5.35 -2.10 4.77
N ILE A 38 -4.67 -1.99 3.62
CA ILE A 38 -4.90 -2.86 2.45
C ILE A 38 -4.52 -4.32 2.75
N SER A 39 -3.45 -4.56 3.53
CA SER A 39 -3.08 -5.94 3.91
C SER A 39 -4.17 -6.61 4.76
N CYS A 40 -4.67 -5.90 5.78
CA CYS A 40 -5.75 -6.41 6.63
C CYS A 40 -7.05 -6.62 5.84
N PHE A 41 -7.33 -5.79 4.84
CA PHE A 41 -8.45 -6.05 3.94
C PHE A 41 -8.26 -7.33 3.14
N MET A 42 -7.07 -7.57 2.58
CA MET A 42 -6.79 -8.81 1.85
C MET A 42 -6.94 -10.04 2.76
N GLU A 43 -6.48 -9.97 4.01
CA GLU A 43 -6.66 -11.03 5.01
C GLU A 43 -8.15 -11.26 5.34
N ASN A 44 -8.91 -10.19 5.53
CA ASN A 44 -10.35 -10.28 5.78
C ASN A 44 -11.13 -10.86 4.58
N PHE A 45 -10.75 -10.51 3.35
CA PHE A 45 -11.30 -11.11 2.13
C PHE A 45 -10.94 -12.59 2.01
N ALA A 46 -9.71 -12.98 2.33
CA ALA A 46 -9.29 -14.38 2.36
C ALA A 46 -10.09 -15.17 3.41
N GLY A 47 -10.33 -14.58 4.59
CA GLY A 47 -11.24 -15.14 5.60
C GLY A 47 -12.66 -15.29 5.07
N ALA A 48 -13.23 -14.24 4.45
CA ALA A 48 -14.59 -14.28 3.89
C ALA A 48 -14.75 -15.34 2.78
N MET A 49 -13.69 -15.64 2.03
CA MET A 49 -13.65 -16.73 1.04
C MET A 49 -13.46 -18.13 1.66
N GLY A 50 -13.33 -18.23 2.99
CA GLY A 50 -13.15 -19.49 3.71
C GLY A 50 -11.73 -20.04 3.67
N LEU A 51 -10.74 -19.22 3.32
CA LEU A 51 -9.34 -19.65 3.19
C LEU A 51 -8.62 -19.80 4.55
N HIS A 52 -9.20 -19.26 5.63
CA HIS A 52 -8.72 -19.41 7.00
C HIS A 52 -9.87 -19.23 8.03
N GLU A 53 -9.93 -20.09 9.05
CA GLU A 53 -11.01 -20.13 10.06
C GLU A 53 -10.74 -19.20 11.25
N ASN A 54 -10.56 -17.90 11.00
CA ASN A 54 -10.51 -16.91 12.07
C ASN A 54 -11.84 -16.14 12.14
N SER A 55 -12.69 -16.52 13.08
CA SER A 55 -14.04 -15.94 13.28
C SER A 55 -14.03 -14.43 13.53
N ARG A 56 -12.89 -13.85 13.95
CA ARG A 56 -12.76 -12.41 14.22
C ARG A 56 -12.47 -11.57 12.96
N MET A 57 -12.09 -12.20 11.84
CA MET A 57 -11.61 -11.53 10.61
C MET A 57 -12.44 -11.90 9.38
N GLN A 58 -13.54 -12.63 9.56
CA GLN A 58 -14.32 -13.21 8.47
C GLN A 58 -15.44 -12.31 7.96
N TYR A 59 -15.12 -11.06 7.60
CA TYR A 59 -16.12 -10.11 7.11
C TYR A 59 -15.57 -9.20 6.01
N VAL A 60 -16.43 -8.87 5.05
CA VAL A 60 -16.07 -7.94 3.98
C VAL A 60 -16.31 -6.51 4.46
N ARG A 61 -15.26 -5.71 4.43
CA ARG A 61 -15.30 -4.28 4.77
C ARG A 61 -15.77 -3.45 3.56
N PRO A 62 -16.90 -2.71 3.67
CA PRO A 62 -17.41 -1.90 2.56
C PRO A 62 -16.45 -0.78 2.14
N GLU A 63 -15.52 -0.37 3.00
CA GLU A 63 -14.49 0.64 2.69
C GLU A 63 -13.65 0.25 1.48
N LEU A 64 -13.27 -1.04 1.34
CA LEU A 64 -12.46 -1.48 0.21
C LEU A 64 -13.23 -1.36 -1.10
N LEU A 65 -14.52 -1.74 -1.11
CA LEU A 65 -15.36 -1.59 -2.30
C LEU A 65 -15.52 -0.12 -2.67
N GLY A 66 -15.66 0.78 -1.69
CA GLY A 66 -15.72 2.22 -1.92
C GLY A 66 -14.49 2.77 -2.63
N PHE A 67 -13.28 2.41 -2.18
CA PHE A 67 -12.03 2.81 -2.86
C PHE A 67 -11.90 2.22 -4.26
N LEU A 68 -12.25 0.94 -4.43
CA LEU A 68 -12.14 0.25 -5.70
C LEU A 68 -13.09 0.85 -6.75
N LEU A 69 -14.35 1.05 -6.37
CA LEU A 69 -15.37 1.65 -7.23
C LEU A 69 -15.08 3.13 -7.49
N GLY A 70 -14.61 3.88 -6.48
CA GLY A 70 -14.24 5.28 -6.65
C GLY A 70 -13.10 5.48 -7.64
N GLY A 71 -12.04 4.66 -7.55
CA GLY A 71 -10.95 4.67 -8.52
C GLY A 71 -11.41 4.30 -9.93
N PHE A 72 -12.29 3.30 -10.03
CA PHE A 72 -12.87 2.87 -11.31
C PHE A 72 -13.77 3.95 -11.94
N LEU A 73 -14.62 4.60 -11.15
CA LEU A 73 -15.47 5.72 -11.57
C LEU A 73 -14.64 6.91 -12.07
N MET A 74 -13.56 7.25 -11.37
CA MET A 74 -12.67 8.33 -11.79
C MET A 74 -11.91 7.98 -13.08
N ALA A 75 -11.50 6.72 -13.26
CA ALA A 75 -10.89 6.24 -14.49
C ALA A 75 -11.87 6.28 -15.68
N LEU A 76 -13.14 5.90 -15.45
CA LEU A 76 -14.20 6.01 -16.46
C LEU A 76 -14.50 7.47 -16.82
N ALA A 77 -14.60 8.36 -15.83
CA ALA A 77 -14.84 9.78 -16.04
C ALA A 77 -13.70 10.45 -16.83
N SER A 78 -12.46 10.03 -16.56
CA SER A 78 -11.28 10.52 -17.28
C SER A 78 -11.13 9.95 -18.68
N ARG A 79 -11.94 8.93 -19.06
CA ARG A 79 -11.92 8.24 -20.37
C ARG A 79 -10.56 7.69 -20.81
N GLU A 80 -9.59 7.58 -19.91
CA GLU A 80 -8.24 7.05 -20.16
C GLU A 80 -8.10 5.61 -19.66
N VAL A 81 -9.13 4.78 -19.82
CA VAL A 81 -9.08 3.37 -19.38
C VAL A 81 -8.11 2.59 -20.26
N ARG A 82 -6.84 2.60 -19.86
CA ARG A 82 -5.77 1.82 -20.45
C ARG A 82 -5.70 0.50 -19.70
N VAL A 83 -6.20 -0.56 -20.31
CA VAL A 83 -6.06 -1.92 -19.77
C VAL A 83 -4.58 -2.31 -19.85
N LYS A 84 -3.86 -2.10 -18.75
CA LYS A 84 -2.45 -2.43 -18.63
C LYS A 84 -2.35 -3.88 -18.15
N SER A 85 -1.95 -4.78 -19.02
CA SER A 85 -1.51 -6.11 -18.59
C SER A 85 -0.09 -5.99 -18.02
N SER A 86 0.13 -6.51 -16.82
CA SER A 86 1.48 -6.62 -16.26
C SER A 86 2.24 -7.67 -17.07
N GLY A 87 3.20 -7.24 -17.89
CA GLY A 87 4.00 -8.11 -18.78
C GLY A 87 4.88 -9.13 -18.04
N GLY A 88 4.90 -9.13 -16.71
CA GLY A 88 5.60 -10.08 -15.86
C GLY A 88 4.73 -10.56 -14.71
N GLY A 89 3.60 -11.21 -15.01
CA GLY A 89 2.64 -11.70 -14.01
C GLY A 89 3.27 -12.52 -12.87
N ALA A 90 4.30 -13.30 -13.16
CA ALA A 90 5.06 -14.05 -12.15
C ALA A 90 5.83 -13.14 -11.18
N GLY A 91 6.47 -12.07 -11.66
CA GLY A 91 7.21 -11.13 -10.81
C GLY A 91 6.26 -10.35 -9.89
N ALA A 92 5.13 -9.89 -10.41
CA ALA A 92 4.11 -9.20 -9.63
C ALA A 92 3.48 -10.11 -8.56
N PHE A 93 3.27 -11.39 -8.88
CA PHE A 93 2.76 -12.38 -7.92
C PHE A 93 3.75 -12.63 -6.78
N ILE A 94 5.03 -12.86 -7.08
CA ILE A 94 6.07 -13.08 -6.06
C ILE A 94 6.25 -11.83 -5.19
N LEU A 95 6.25 -10.63 -5.79
CA LEU A 95 6.28 -9.36 -5.06
C LEU A 95 5.08 -9.23 -4.10
N GLY A 96 3.87 -9.53 -4.57
CA GLY A 96 2.66 -9.48 -3.75
C GLY A 96 2.72 -10.48 -2.59
N LEU A 97 3.19 -11.71 -2.85
CA LEU A 97 3.37 -12.73 -1.83
C LEU A 97 4.40 -12.31 -0.77
N LEU A 98 5.56 -11.80 -1.18
CA LEU A 98 6.57 -11.25 -0.28
C LEU A 98 6.03 -10.05 0.53
N MET A 99 5.20 -9.21 -0.07
CA MET A 99 4.60 -8.05 0.61
C MET A 99 3.62 -8.46 1.71
N ILE A 100 2.76 -9.46 1.46
CA ILE A 100 1.84 -9.99 2.48
C ILE A 100 2.61 -10.69 3.60
N ILE A 101 3.62 -11.52 3.27
CA ILE A 101 4.47 -12.16 4.27
C ILE A 101 5.19 -11.11 5.13
N GLY A 102 5.78 -10.09 4.50
CA GLY A 102 6.44 -8.99 5.21
C GLY A 102 5.49 -8.22 6.12
N SER A 103 4.26 -7.95 5.65
CA SER A 103 3.24 -7.27 6.46
C SER A 103 2.80 -8.09 7.68
N ALA A 104 2.75 -9.42 7.54
CA ALA A 104 2.43 -10.33 8.64
C ALA A 104 3.55 -10.37 9.70
N VAL A 105 4.82 -10.41 9.26
CA VAL A 105 5.99 -10.45 10.17
C VAL A 105 6.14 -9.16 10.96
N PHE A 106 5.92 -7.99 10.34
CA PHE A 106 6.07 -6.69 11.00
C PHE A 106 4.79 -6.18 11.69
N ILE A 107 3.75 -7.02 11.84
CA ILE A 107 2.48 -6.70 12.52
C ILE A 107 1.73 -5.49 11.91
N GLY A 108 2.04 -5.10 10.66
CA GLY A 108 1.30 -4.04 10.00
C GLY A 108 1.70 -3.73 8.56
N CYS A 109 0.73 -3.21 7.81
CA CYS A 109 0.98 -2.44 6.60
C CYS A 109 1.61 -1.07 6.96
N PRO A 110 2.33 -0.42 6.02
CA PRO A 110 2.98 0.87 6.27
C PRO A 110 2.01 1.93 6.85
N ILE A 111 0.76 1.94 6.39
CA ILE A 111 -0.28 2.87 6.85
C ILE A 111 -0.72 2.56 8.29
N LYS A 112 -0.98 1.30 8.62
CA LYS A 112 -1.38 0.88 9.98
C LYS A 112 -0.27 1.17 10.99
N MET A 113 0.98 1.02 10.56
CA MET A 113 2.13 1.30 11.39
C MET A 113 2.30 2.80 11.67
N LEU A 114 2.07 3.65 10.66
CA LEU A 114 2.06 5.11 10.83
C LEU A 114 0.94 5.56 11.77
N LEU A 115 -0.24 4.93 11.70
CA LEU A 115 -1.35 5.19 12.63
C LEU A 115 -1.00 4.78 14.07
N ARG A 116 -0.40 3.60 14.27
CA ARG A 116 0.05 3.16 15.61
C ARG A 116 1.10 4.11 16.19
N LEU A 117 2.01 4.61 15.36
CA LEU A 117 2.98 5.61 15.75
C LEU A 117 2.31 6.94 16.15
N ALA A 118 1.29 7.37 15.39
CA ALA A 118 0.47 8.54 15.74
C ALA A 118 -0.34 8.34 17.04
N GLY A 119 -0.69 7.10 17.38
CA GLY A 119 -1.32 6.70 18.64
C GLY A 119 -0.38 6.54 19.84
N GLY A 120 0.94 6.73 19.65
CA GLY A 120 1.93 6.69 20.74
C GLY A 120 2.51 5.30 21.06
N ASP A 121 2.28 4.28 20.23
CA ASP A 121 2.83 2.93 20.44
C ASP A 121 4.35 2.88 20.13
N LEU A 122 5.20 2.69 21.17
CA LEU A 122 6.66 2.50 21.00
C LEU A 122 7.01 1.25 20.18
N THR A 123 6.13 0.25 20.15
CA THR A 123 6.29 -0.98 19.34
C THR A 123 6.25 -0.71 17.84
N ALA A 124 5.74 0.45 17.39
CA ALA A 124 5.75 0.81 15.98
C ALA A 124 7.17 1.10 15.45
N VAL A 125 8.10 1.50 16.31
CA VAL A 125 9.47 1.88 15.90
C VAL A 125 10.26 0.68 15.38
N SER A 126 10.11 -0.50 15.99
CA SER A 126 10.77 -1.72 15.50
C SER A 126 10.20 -2.19 14.16
N GLY A 127 8.88 -2.05 13.96
CA GLY A 127 8.25 -2.25 12.66
C GLY A 127 8.77 -1.27 11.60
N ALA A 128 9.00 0.00 11.98
CA ALA A 128 9.50 1.04 11.09
C ALA A 128 10.91 0.70 10.60
N ALA A 129 11.79 0.33 11.53
CA ALA A 129 13.15 -0.08 11.23
C ALA A 129 13.18 -1.32 10.32
N GLY A 130 12.30 -2.29 10.58
CA GLY A 130 12.13 -3.48 9.74
C GLY A 130 11.68 -3.17 8.32
N LEU A 131 10.70 -2.27 8.15
CA LEU A 131 10.23 -1.82 6.84
C LEU A 131 11.36 -1.11 6.07
N VAL A 132 12.05 -0.17 6.72
CA VAL A 132 13.15 0.60 6.10
C VAL A 132 14.29 -0.32 5.69
N ALA A 133 14.72 -1.22 6.57
CA ALA A 133 15.77 -2.19 6.27
C ALA A 133 15.36 -3.16 5.14
N GLY A 134 14.12 -3.65 5.16
CA GLY A 134 13.58 -4.53 4.13
C GLY A 134 13.54 -3.87 2.75
N VAL A 135 13.07 -2.62 2.67
CA VAL A 135 13.06 -1.84 1.42
C VAL A 135 14.49 -1.57 0.94
N TRP A 136 15.40 -1.22 1.85
CA TRP A 136 16.80 -0.96 1.50
C TRP A 136 17.50 -2.21 0.93
N VAL A 137 17.31 -3.37 1.56
CA VAL A 137 17.82 -4.65 1.06
C VAL A 137 17.15 -5.01 -0.26
N GLY A 138 15.84 -4.81 -0.40
CA GLY A 138 15.09 -5.04 -1.63
C GLY A 138 15.64 -4.22 -2.80
N ILE A 139 15.83 -2.91 -2.60
CA ILE A 139 16.41 -2.02 -3.61
C ILE A 139 17.81 -2.49 -4.01
N LYS A 140 18.67 -2.83 -3.05
CA LYS A 140 20.04 -3.30 -3.31
C LYS A 140 20.06 -4.62 -4.08
N SER A 141 19.14 -5.53 -3.76
CA SER A 141 19.00 -6.82 -4.45
C SER A 141 18.47 -6.67 -5.88
N LEU A 142 17.46 -5.82 -6.07
CA LEU A 142 16.86 -5.50 -7.38
C LEU A 142 17.77 -4.65 -8.27
N SER A 143 18.78 -4.00 -7.70
CA SER A 143 19.81 -3.27 -8.46
C SER A 143 20.97 -4.18 -8.93
N GLY A 144 20.92 -5.49 -8.64
CA GLY A 144 21.89 -6.50 -9.10
C GLY A 144 21.59 -7.06 -10.50
N PRO A 145 22.41 -8.00 -11.02
CA PRO A 145 22.28 -8.54 -12.38
C PRO A 145 20.91 -9.13 -12.64
N ASP A 146 20.25 -8.64 -13.69
CA ASP A 146 18.81 -8.75 -13.89
C ASP A 146 18.34 -10.20 -14.04
N PRO A 147 17.47 -10.74 -13.17
CA PRO A 147 16.66 -11.88 -13.56
C PRO A 147 15.65 -11.40 -14.60
N LYS A 148 15.68 -11.99 -15.80
CA LYS A 148 14.80 -11.71 -16.97
C LYS A 148 13.27 -11.75 -16.69
N ILE A 149 12.87 -12.04 -15.46
CA ILE A 149 11.50 -12.09 -14.95
C ILE A 149 10.93 -10.67 -14.72
N PHE A 150 11.78 -9.68 -14.41
CA PHE A 150 11.36 -8.29 -14.24
C PHE A 150 11.44 -7.53 -15.57
N SER A 151 10.35 -7.55 -16.34
CA SER A 151 10.23 -6.65 -17.49
C SER A 151 10.20 -5.19 -17.03
N LYS A 152 11.11 -4.40 -17.63
CA LYS A 152 11.36 -2.95 -17.53
C LYS A 152 10.35 -2.18 -16.67
N SER A 153 10.71 -1.92 -15.41
CA SER A 153 10.03 -0.92 -14.59
C SER A 153 10.14 0.44 -15.29
N SER A 154 9.00 1.11 -15.48
CA SER A 154 8.88 2.37 -16.20
C SER A 154 9.94 3.38 -15.73
N GLU A 155 10.61 3.99 -16.70
CA GLU A 155 11.73 4.93 -16.64
C GLU A 155 11.41 6.26 -15.90
N GLY A 156 10.32 6.32 -15.11
CA GLY A 156 9.90 7.46 -14.30
C GLY A 156 10.49 7.49 -12.88
N SER A 157 11.02 6.37 -12.37
CA SER A 157 11.64 6.30 -11.03
C SER A 157 13.13 6.67 -11.00
N ARG A 158 13.71 7.16 -12.11
CA ARG A 158 15.09 7.69 -12.12
C ARG A 158 15.20 9.07 -11.49
N GLY A 159 14.10 9.83 -11.46
CA GLY A 159 14.09 11.22 -10.94
C GLY A 159 14.06 11.36 -9.42
N VAL A 160 13.76 10.29 -8.68
CA VAL A 160 13.78 10.26 -7.20
C VAL A 160 15.08 9.65 -6.68
N PHE A 161 15.68 8.73 -7.46
CA PHE A 161 16.85 7.96 -7.06
C PHE A 161 18.16 8.78 -7.03
N PHE A 162 18.26 9.87 -7.80
CA PHE A 162 19.46 10.71 -7.84
C PHE A 162 19.49 11.79 -6.74
N ILE A 163 18.43 11.94 -5.94
CA ILE A 163 18.36 12.96 -4.87
C ILE A 163 18.69 12.37 -3.48
N LEU A 164 18.82 11.04 -3.37
CA LEU A 164 19.03 10.34 -2.10
C LEU A 164 20.41 9.64 -1.99
N ILE A 165 21.34 9.95 -2.91
CA ILE A 165 22.77 9.63 -2.83
C ILE A 165 23.56 10.92 -2.98
#